data_AF-A0A2Z6AC73-F1
#
_entry.id   AF-A0A2Z6AC73-F1
#
_cell.length_a   1.000
_cell.length_b   1.000
_cell.length_c   1.000
_cell.angle_alpha   90.00
_cell.angle_beta   90.00
_cell.angle_gamma   90.00
#
_symmetry.space_group_name_H-M   'P 1'
#
loop_
_entity.id
_entity.type
_entity.pdbx_description
1 polymer ?
#
loop_
_entity_poly.entity_id
_entity_poly.type
_entity_poly.pdbx_seq_one_letter_code
_entity_poly.pdbx_strand_id
1 'polypeptide(L)'
;MAHMTTTTRAYRIDVDFFSGGDLFDSGTISFHIEDGADVWTAAYLAAEASTYFDLRIPDLAYSFSFVPSFPDEPDPTSPTGGLKPVCRDCGCDMLACDASARWDVQRQAWAISGVYDCTFCDLCNAESDDLARWVPAGDLTPFDRFTAALADALSYPELAFDSMFHLFCVDHALTHTVEDARAEWIEAVARRSSANRVGRLPSGGDDHA
;
A
#
# COMPACT_ATOMS: atom_id res chain seq x y z
N MET A 1 8.75 35.98 -31.58
CA MET A 1 7.88 35.73 -30.40
C MET A 1 7.61 34.23 -30.37
N ALA A 2 8.25 33.51 -29.45
CA ALA A 2 8.01 32.08 -29.28
C ALA A 2 6.71 31.90 -28.50
N HIS A 3 5.74 31.18 -29.06
CA HIS A 3 4.59 30.71 -28.31
C HIS A 3 5.10 29.64 -27.33
N MET A 4 5.18 29.97 -26.04
CA MET A 4 5.28 28.95 -25.01
C MET A 4 3.91 28.27 -24.95
N THR A 5 3.82 27.07 -25.51
CA THR A 5 2.68 26.19 -25.26
C THR A 5 2.78 25.73 -23.82
N THR A 6 1.96 26.32 -22.95
CA THR A 6 1.84 25.86 -21.56
C THR A 6 1.17 24.51 -21.57
N THR A 7 1.91 23.46 -21.22
CA THR A 7 1.36 22.12 -21.06
C THR A 7 0.62 22.07 -19.72
N THR A 8 -0.62 21.62 -19.73
CA THR A 8 -1.42 21.40 -18.52
C THR A 8 -1.56 19.91 -18.23
N ARG A 9 -1.44 19.51 -16.96
CA ARG A 9 -1.65 18.13 -16.50
C ARG A 9 -2.92 18.04 -15.67
N ALA A 10 -3.67 16.95 -15.84
CA ALA A 10 -4.89 16.65 -15.11
C ALA A 10 -4.58 15.90 -13.81
N TYR A 11 -5.28 16.26 -12.74
CA TYR A 11 -5.18 15.66 -11.41
C TYR A 11 -6.58 15.35 -10.88
N ARG A 12 -6.62 14.43 -9.93
CA ARG A 12 -7.84 14.01 -9.25
C ARG A 12 -7.58 13.83 -7.76
N ILE A 13 -8.53 14.29 -6.95
CA ILE A 13 -8.51 14.10 -5.50
C ILE A 13 -9.84 13.48 -5.06
N ASP A 14 -9.78 12.60 -4.07
CA ASP A 14 -10.95 12.23 -3.27
C ASP A 14 -10.97 13.15 -2.05
N VAL A 15 -12.11 13.79 -1.80
CA VAL A 15 -12.30 14.76 -0.73
C VAL A 15 -13.45 14.33 0.18
N ASP A 16 -13.23 14.47 1.48
CA ASP A 16 -14.19 14.26 2.55
C ASP A 16 -14.46 15.59 3.25
N PHE A 17 -15.73 15.96 3.42
CA PHE A 17 -16.16 17.17 4.12
C PHE A 17 -16.84 16.84 5.45
N PHE A 18 -16.47 17.56 6.50
CA PHE A 18 -16.88 17.33 7.88
C PHE A 18 -17.53 18.57 8.50
N SER A 19 -18.48 18.35 9.41
CA SER A 19 -19.05 19.39 10.28
C SER A 19 -19.06 18.88 11.71
N GLY A 20 -18.37 19.58 12.62
CA GLY A 20 -18.28 19.15 14.03
C GLY A 20 -17.61 17.79 14.24
N GLY A 21 -16.79 17.35 13.26
CA GLY A 21 -16.13 16.04 13.23
C GLY A 21 -16.90 14.94 12.51
N ASP A 22 -18.17 15.16 12.12
CA ASP A 22 -18.97 14.17 11.39
C ASP A 22 -18.85 14.37 9.88
N LEU A 23 -18.59 13.29 9.15
CA LEU A 23 -18.58 13.27 7.68
C LEU A 23 -20.00 13.53 7.16
N PHE A 24 -20.17 14.55 6.32
CA PHE A 24 -21.48 14.87 5.74
C PHE A 24 -21.53 14.74 4.21
N ASP A 25 -20.39 14.82 3.53
CA ASP A 25 -20.30 14.60 2.09
C ASP A 25 -18.89 14.13 1.70
N SER A 26 -18.80 13.35 0.63
CA SER A 26 -17.54 12.96 0.02
C SER A 26 -17.68 12.86 -1.50
N GLY A 27 -16.58 13.06 -2.20
CA GLY A 27 -16.58 12.98 -3.65
C GLY A 27 -15.22 13.11 -4.28
N THR A 28 -15.22 13.01 -5.61
CA THR A 28 -13.99 13.09 -6.41
C THR A 28 -13.98 14.38 -7.21
N ILE A 29 -12.91 15.17 -7.09
CA ILE A 29 -12.75 16.43 -7.82
C ILE A 29 -11.60 16.29 -8.81
N SER A 30 -11.84 16.69 -10.06
CA SER A 30 -10.81 16.75 -11.11
C SER A 30 -10.46 18.19 -11.46
N PHE A 31 -9.15 18.47 -11.58
CA PHE A 31 -8.65 19.80 -11.91
C PHE A 31 -7.40 19.71 -12.81
N HIS A 32 -7.07 20.80 -13.48
CA HIS A 32 -5.89 20.89 -14.35
C HIS A 32 -4.94 21.95 -13.81
N ILE A 33 -3.65 21.67 -13.82
CA ILE A 33 -2.61 22.63 -13.46
C ILE A 33 -1.63 22.81 -14.61
N GLU A 34 -1.03 23.99 -14.70
CA GLU A 34 0.11 24.23 -15.57
C GLU A 34 1.33 23.47 -15.06
N ASP A 35 2.17 22.99 -15.98
CA ASP A 35 3.41 22.29 -15.63
C ASP A 35 4.33 23.17 -14.77
N GLY A 36 4.78 22.64 -13.63
CA GLY A 36 5.56 23.37 -12.62
C GLY A 36 4.75 24.19 -11.60
N ALA A 37 3.42 24.25 -11.70
CA ALA A 37 2.57 24.83 -10.66
C ALA A 37 2.48 23.92 -9.42
N ASP A 38 2.26 24.51 -8.24
CA ASP A 38 2.10 23.75 -7.00
C ASP A 38 0.77 22.99 -6.98
N VAL A 39 0.87 21.67 -7.07
CA VAL A 39 -0.27 20.75 -7.10
C VAL A 39 -1.09 20.79 -5.80
N TRP A 40 -0.45 21.03 -4.66
CA TRP A 40 -1.15 21.08 -3.36
C TRP A 40 -2.01 22.33 -3.26
N THR A 41 -1.45 23.50 -3.57
CA THR A 41 -2.22 24.75 -3.66
C THR A 41 -3.41 24.59 -4.60
N ALA A 42 -3.23 23.97 -5.77
CA ALA A 42 -4.32 23.72 -6.71
C ALA A 42 -5.39 22.77 -6.15
N ALA A 43 -4.99 21.72 -5.42
CA ALA A 43 -5.92 20.80 -4.77
C ALA A 43 -6.75 21.48 -3.67
N TYR A 44 -6.12 22.30 -2.82
CA TYR A 44 -6.83 23.11 -1.82
C TYR A 44 -7.85 24.04 -2.49
N LEU A 45 -7.44 24.77 -3.53
CA LEU A 45 -8.34 25.65 -4.28
C LEU A 45 -9.50 24.88 -4.94
N ALA A 46 -9.25 23.67 -5.43
CA ALA A 46 -10.28 22.82 -6.02
C ALA A 46 -11.28 22.32 -4.97
N ALA A 47 -10.80 21.89 -3.79
CA ALA A 47 -11.65 21.49 -2.68
C ALA A 47 -12.49 22.67 -2.15
N GLU A 48 -11.89 23.84 -2.02
CA GLU A 48 -12.56 25.06 -1.54
C GLU A 48 -13.53 25.67 -2.55
N ALA A 49 -13.40 25.33 -3.85
CA ALA A 49 -14.36 25.68 -4.88
C ALA A 49 -15.57 24.73 -4.92
N SER A 50 -15.56 23.64 -4.15
CA SER A 50 -16.68 22.71 -4.04
C SER A 50 -17.92 23.40 -3.45
N THR A 51 -19.11 22.99 -3.90
CA THR A 51 -20.38 23.43 -3.29
C THR A 51 -20.52 23.04 -1.81
N TYR A 52 -19.71 22.08 -1.34
CA TYR A 52 -19.69 21.62 0.04
C TYR A 52 -18.69 22.38 0.92
N PHE A 53 -17.82 23.20 0.33
CA PHE A 53 -17.01 24.16 1.07
C PHE A 53 -17.80 25.46 1.26
N ASP A 54 -18.63 25.50 2.31
CA ASP A 54 -19.42 26.67 2.65
C ASP A 54 -19.16 27.10 4.10
N LEU A 55 -18.60 28.29 4.28
CA LEU A 55 -18.24 28.84 5.60
C LEU A 55 -19.44 29.02 6.55
N ARG A 56 -20.67 28.85 6.09
CA ARG A 56 -21.88 28.80 6.92
C ARG A 56 -22.06 27.45 7.64
N ILE A 57 -21.37 26.40 7.21
CA ILE A 57 -21.39 25.08 7.84
C ILE A 57 -20.61 25.17 9.16
N PRO A 58 -21.21 24.83 10.31
CA PRO A 58 -20.53 24.90 11.60
C PRO A 58 -19.33 23.96 11.67
N ASP A 59 -18.20 24.48 12.17
CA ASP A 59 -16.96 23.71 12.38
C ASP A 59 -16.59 22.89 11.12
N LEU A 60 -16.66 23.56 9.97
CA LEU A 60 -16.33 22.96 8.68
C LEU A 60 -14.85 22.58 8.64
N ALA A 61 -14.59 21.31 8.32
CA ALA A 61 -13.27 20.81 7.99
C ALA A 61 -13.35 19.94 6.73
N TYR A 62 -12.21 19.73 6.08
CA TYR A 62 -12.11 18.80 4.95
C TYR A 62 -10.73 18.15 4.92
N SER A 63 -10.66 16.96 4.33
CA SER A 63 -9.41 16.27 4.02
C SER A 63 -9.49 15.74 2.60
N PHE A 64 -8.35 15.62 1.93
CA PHE A 64 -8.31 15.00 0.61
C PHE A 64 -7.05 14.17 0.42
N SER A 65 -7.14 13.20 -0.49
CA SER A 65 -6.03 12.40 -0.98
C SER A 65 -5.97 12.46 -2.50
N PHE A 66 -4.78 12.36 -3.07
CA PHE A 66 -4.64 12.27 -4.51
C PHE A 66 -4.99 10.88 -5.01
N VAL A 67 -5.71 10.83 -6.11
CA VAL A 67 -6.09 9.59 -6.77
C VAL A 67 -5.33 9.50 -8.09
N PRO A 68 -4.57 8.42 -8.34
CA PRO A 68 -3.99 8.17 -9.66
C PRO A 68 -5.10 8.22 -10.72
N SER A 69 -4.85 8.95 -11.82
CA SER A 69 -5.81 9.03 -12.92
C SER A 69 -5.89 7.70 -13.68
N PHE A 70 -4.82 6.90 -13.63
CA PHE A 70 -4.71 5.56 -14.21
C PHE A 70 -3.91 4.63 -13.27
N PRO A 71 -4.14 3.30 -13.30
CA PRO A 71 -3.43 2.34 -12.44
C PRO A 71 -1.90 2.30 -12.68
N ASP A 72 -1.44 2.72 -13.86
CA ASP A 72 -0.02 2.78 -14.22
C ASP A 72 0.59 4.19 -14.09
N GLU A 73 -0.20 5.20 -13.71
CA GLU A 73 0.33 6.55 -13.49
C GLU A 73 0.90 6.63 -12.06
N PRO A 74 2.18 7.03 -11.89
CA PRO A 74 2.74 7.19 -10.56
C PRO A 74 1.88 8.16 -9.77
N ASP A 75 1.63 7.84 -8.49
CA ASP A 75 0.92 8.73 -7.58
C ASP A 75 1.55 10.13 -7.72
N PRO A 76 0.77 11.19 -8.01
CA PRO A 76 1.30 12.54 -8.17
C PRO A 76 2.02 13.06 -6.92
N THR A 77 1.80 12.44 -5.75
CA THR A 77 2.53 12.68 -4.51
C THR A 77 3.74 11.78 -4.32
N SER A 78 3.96 10.78 -5.18
CA SER A 78 5.21 10.02 -5.23
C SER A 78 6.32 11.04 -5.43
N PRO A 79 7.19 11.23 -4.42
CA PRO A 79 8.27 12.18 -4.56
C PRO A 79 9.09 11.68 -5.76
N THR A 80 9.24 12.52 -6.78
CA THR A 80 10.23 12.23 -7.81
C THR A 80 11.59 12.26 -7.10
N GLY A 81 12.19 11.09 -6.88
CA GLY A 81 13.36 10.93 -6.00
C GLY A 81 13.04 10.55 -4.54
N GLY A 82 11.87 9.98 -4.27
CA GLY A 82 11.53 9.40 -2.97
C GLY A 82 12.52 8.33 -2.54
N LEU A 83 12.71 8.19 -1.23
CA LEU A 83 13.55 7.16 -0.63
C LEU A 83 12.66 6.16 0.11
N LYS A 84 13.06 4.88 0.11
CA LYS A 84 12.49 3.85 0.97
C LYS A 84 13.57 3.25 1.89
N PRO A 85 13.23 2.86 3.12
CA PRO A 85 14.16 2.17 4.00
C PRO A 85 14.24 0.68 3.59
N VAL A 86 15.44 0.14 3.50
CA VAL A 86 15.71 -1.29 3.34
C VAL A 86 16.61 -1.79 4.46
N CYS A 87 16.42 -3.04 4.86
CA CYS A 87 17.27 -3.71 5.82
C CYS A 87 18.73 -3.69 5.34
N ARG A 88 19.63 -3.20 6.18
CA ARG A 88 21.08 -3.24 5.94
C ARG A 88 21.58 -4.67 5.66
N ASP A 89 20.99 -5.66 6.33
CA ASP A 89 21.51 -7.02 6.36
C ASP A 89 20.97 -7.88 5.19
N CYS A 90 19.68 -7.81 4.87
CA CYS A 90 19.07 -8.58 3.78
C CYS A 90 18.63 -7.77 2.55
N GLY A 91 18.55 -6.44 2.66
CA GLY A 91 18.14 -5.55 1.57
C GLY A 91 16.63 -5.48 1.29
N CYS A 92 15.79 -6.15 2.07
CA CYS A 92 14.33 -6.09 1.99
C CYS A 92 13.78 -4.78 2.58
N ASP A 93 12.66 -4.26 2.07
CA ASP A 93 11.95 -3.08 2.59
C ASP A 93 10.84 -3.40 3.61
N MET A 94 10.67 -4.66 3.99
CA MET A 94 9.79 -5.09 5.09
C MET A 94 10.45 -4.79 6.45
N LEU A 95 10.54 -3.50 6.77
CA LEU A 95 11.00 -2.98 8.06
C LEU A 95 9.81 -2.49 8.89
N ALA A 96 9.76 -2.92 10.14
CA ALA A 96 8.81 -2.49 11.14
C ALA A 96 9.51 -1.68 12.23
N CYS A 97 8.82 -0.67 12.78
CA CYS A 97 9.27 0.07 13.95
C CYS A 97 8.21 -0.06 15.04
N ASP A 98 8.66 -0.23 16.29
CA ASP A 98 7.75 -0.29 17.43
C ASP A 98 7.12 1.08 17.71
N ALA A 99 5.91 1.08 18.26
CA ALA A 99 5.25 2.31 18.70
C ALA A 99 4.57 2.14 20.06
N SER A 100 4.57 3.22 20.84
CA SER A 100 3.87 3.29 22.13
C SER A 100 2.54 3.99 21.97
N ALA A 101 1.44 3.26 22.19
CA ALA A 101 0.12 3.84 22.37
C ALA A 101 -0.14 4.15 23.86
N ARG A 102 -0.70 5.32 24.16
CA ARG A 102 -1.15 5.72 25.50
C ARG A 102 -2.63 6.09 25.47
N TRP A 103 -3.34 5.77 26.54
CA TRP A 103 -4.75 6.13 26.68
C TRP A 103 -4.90 7.65 26.87
N ASP A 104 -5.54 8.31 25.92
CA ASP A 104 -5.92 9.73 26.02
C ASP A 104 -7.25 9.83 26.79
N VAL A 105 -7.19 10.35 28.01
CA VAL A 105 -8.36 10.49 28.89
C VAL A 105 -9.36 11.52 28.35
N GLN A 106 -8.92 12.55 27.62
CA GLN A 106 -9.83 13.55 27.07
C GLN A 106 -10.57 13.01 25.86
N ARG A 107 -9.87 12.27 25.00
CA ARG A 107 -10.44 11.67 23.79
C ARG A 107 -11.08 10.29 24.03
N GLN A 108 -10.87 9.70 25.21
CA GLN A 108 -11.28 8.33 25.55
C GLN A 108 -10.87 7.32 24.47
N ALA A 109 -9.62 7.42 24.00
CA ALA A 109 -9.09 6.62 22.91
C ALA A 109 -7.60 6.30 23.11
N TRP A 110 -7.13 5.21 22.52
CA TRP A 110 -5.70 4.94 22.39
C TRP A 110 -5.08 5.89 21.36
N ALA A 111 -4.03 6.60 21.73
CA ALA A 111 -3.29 7.50 20.85
C ALA A 111 -1.81 7.11 20.80
N ILE A 112 -1.22 7.10 19.60
CA ILE A 112 0.24 6.92 19.46
C ILE A 112 0.92 8.13 20.11
N SER A 113 1.84 7.82 21.01
CA SER A 113 2.52 8.80 21.87
C SER A 113 4.03 8.83 21.68
N GLY A 114 4.54 7.96 20.80
CA GLY A 114 5.92 7.87 20.37
C GLY A 114 6.11 6.65 19.48
N VAL A 115 6.99 6.78 18.49
CA VAL A 115 7.57 5.64 17.76
C VAL A 115 8.90 5.35 18.46
N TYR A 116 9.11 4.10 18.85
CA TYR A 116 10.36 3.64 19.45
C TYR A 116 11.28 3.14 18.33
N ASP A 117 12.55 3.52 18.40
CA ASP A 117 13.49 3.51 17.26
C ASP A 117 14.10 2.13 16.95
N CYS A 118 13.78 1.12 17.76
CA CYS A 118 14.14 -0.24 17.42
C CYS A 118 13.44 -0.63 16.11
N THR A 119 14.24 -0.79 15.05
CA THR A 119 13.77 -1.23 13.75
C THR A 119 13.99 -2.73 13.62
N PHE A 120 12.94 -3.44 13.23
CA PHE A 120 12.90 -4.88 13.02
C PHE A 120 12.69 -5.20 11.53
N CYS A 121 13.34 -6.24 11.00
CA CYS A 121 13.10 -6.71 9.64
C CYS A 121 12.27 -7.99 9.64
N ASP A 122 11.08 -7.95 9.04
CA ASP A 122 10.17 -9.10 8.98
C ASP A 122 10.70 -10.27 8.13
N LEU A 123 11.72 -10.04 7.30
CA LEU A 123 12.30 -11.09 6.46
C LEU A 123 13.44 -11.85 7.15
N CYS A 124 14.43 -11.13 7.69
CA CYS A 124 15.62 -11.75 8.29
C CYS A 124 15.61 -11.76 9.82
N ASN A 125 14.58 -11.19 10.44
CA ASN A 125 14.45 -11.02 11.89
C ASN A 125 15.61 -10.25 12.54
N ALA A 126 16.35 -9.45 11.77
CA ALA A 126 17.34 -8.54 12.32
C ALA A 126 16.64 -7.40 13.06
N GLU A 127 17.26 -6.95 14.16
CA GLU A 127 16.74 -5.90 15.03
C GLU A 127 17.89 -4.94 15.37
N SER A 128 17.73 -3.65 15.09
CA SER A 128 18.74 -2.63 15.39
C SER A 128 18.18 -1.21 15.19
N ASP A 129 18.65 -0.25 15.98
CA ASP A 129 18.38 1.19 15.77
C ASP A 129 18.91 1.69 14.40
N ASP A 130 20.01 1.10 13.90
CA ASP A 130 20.64 1.45 12.63
C ASP A 130 20.36 0.42 11.52
N LEU A 131 19.21 -0.27 11.57
CA LEU A 131 18.88 -1.32 10.60
C LEU A 131 18.51 -0.75 9.23
N ALA A 132 17.94 0.46 9.20
CA ALA A 132 17.45 1.09 7.97
C ALA A 132 18.58 1.71 7.14
N ARG A 133 18.69 1.27 5.88
CA ARG A 133 19.46 1.94 4.83
C ARG A 133 18.49 2.54 3.82
N TRP A 134 18.68 3.81 3.45
CA TRP A 134 17.80 4.49 2.52
C TRP A 134 18.25 4.28 1.07
N VAL A 135 17.34 3.86 0.19
CA VAL A 135 17.55 3.68 -1.25
C VAL A 135 16.45 4.40 -2.04
N PRO A 136 16.66 4.75 -3.31
CA PRO A 136 15.57 5.25 -4.16
C PRO A 136 14.33 4.34 -4.11
N ALA A 137 13.15 4.92 -4.00
CA ALA A 137 11.89 4.19 -3.83
C ALA A 137 11.60 3.22 -5.00
N GLY A 138 12.07 3.55 -6.20
CA GLY A 138 11.93 2.70 -7.40
C GLY A 138 12.92 1.54 -7.49
N ASP A 139 13.88 1.42 -6.58
CA ASP A 139 14.84 0.32 -6.61
C ASP A 139 14.18 -1.00 -6.19
N LEU A 140 14.35 -2.03 -7.02
CA LEU A 140 13.90 -3.38 -6.70
C LEU A 140 14.80 -4.01 -5.63
N THR A 141 14.17 -4.43 -4.53
CA THR A 141 14.83 -5.18 -3.45
C THR A 141 15.19 -6.60 -3.90
N PRO A 142 16.08 -7.30 -3.19
CA PRO A 142 16.32 -8.73 -3.42
C PRO A 142 15.03 -9.56 -3.31
N PHE A 143 14.13 -9.20 -2.39
CA PHE A 143 12.84 -9.85 -2.21
C PHE A 143 11.90 -9.63 -3.41
N ASP A 144 11.85 -8.41 -3.96
CA ASP A 144 11.06 -8.10 -5.17
C ASP A 144 11.53 -8.95 -6.35
N ARG A 145 12.85 -9.06 -6.52
CA ARG A 145 13.47 -9.85 -7.59
C ARG A 145 13.17 -11.34 -7.43
N PHE A 146 13.26 -11.87 -6.21
CA PHE A 146 12.93 -13.26 -5.93
C PHE A 146 11.46 -13.56 -6.24
N THR A 147 10.55 -12.72 -5.74
CA THR A 147 9.10 -12.89 -5.92
C THR A 147 8.72 -12.84 -7.41
N ALA A 148 9.25 -11.86 -8.14
CA ALA A 148 9.01 -11.73 -9.58
C ALA A 148 9.57 -12.94 -10.37
N ALA A 149 10.79 -13.38 -10.05
CA ALA A 149 11.39 -14.54 -10.71
C ALA A 149 10.62 -15.84 -10.42
N LEU A 150 10.12 -16.02 -9.20
CA LEU A 150 9.31 -17.18 -8.84
C LEU A 150 7.95 -17.18 -9.56
N ALA A 151 7.26 -16.04 -9.63
CA ALA A 151 6.01 -15.91 -10.37
C ALA A 151 6.20 -16.18 -11.87
N ASP A 152 7.29 -15.68 -12.46
CA ASP A 152 7.66 -15.95 -13.86
C ASP A 152 7.96 -17.44 -14.09
N ALA A 153 8.76 -18.06 -13.21
CA ALA A 153 9.09 -19.49 -13.29
C ALA A 153 7.85 -20.39 -13.12
N LEU A 154 6.82 -19.92 -12.39
CA LEU A 154 5.52 -20.57 -12.27
C LEU A 154 4.60 -20.28 -13.46
N SER A 155 4.92 -19.28 -14.27
CA SER A 155 4.10 -18.79 -15.40
C SER A 155 2.71 -18.29 -14.99
N TYR A 156 2.60 -17.74 -13.78
CA TYR A 156 1.38 -17.17 -13.23
C TYR A 156 1.66 -15.77 -12.65
N PRO A 157 1.72 -14.73 -13.49
CA PRO A 157 2.05 -13.37 -13.05
C PRO A 157 1.04 -12.80 -12.05
N GLU A 158 -0.22 -13.27 -12.07
CA GLU A 158 -1.26 -12.89 -11.13
C GLU A 158 -0.97 -13.30 -9.67
N LEU A 159 -0.04 -14.24 -9.43
CA LEU A 159 0.39 -14.62 -8.09
C LEU A 159 1.03 -13.46 -7.33
N ALA A 160 1.51 -12.42 -8.02
CA ALA A 160 2.02 -11.20 -7.39
C ALA A 160 0.98 -10.51 -6.48
N PHE A 161 -0.32 -10.77 -6.67
CA PHE A 161 -1.39 -10.22 -5.86
C PHE A 161 -1.96 -11.22 -4.83
N ASP A 162 -1.44 -12.46 -4.78
CA ASP A 162 -1.93 -13.50 -3.89
C ASP A 162 -1.21 -13.46 -2.53
N SER A 163 -1.95 -13.26 -1.45
CA SER A 163 -1.38 -13.14 -0.10
C SER A 163 -0.71 -14.43 0.39
N MET A 164 -1.19 -15.60 -0.04
CA MET A 164 -0.56 -16.87 0.35
C MET A 164 0.76 -17.07 -0.37
N PHE A 165 0.85 -16.66 -1.62
CA PHE A 165 2.09 -16.63 -2.40
C PHE A 165 3.09 -15.66 -1.80
N HIS A 166 2.65 -14.47 -1.40
CA HIS A 166 3.50 -13.52 -0.72
C HIS A 166 4.10 -14.10 0.57
N LEU A 167 3.27 -14.66 1.46
CA LEU A 167 3.74 -15.32 2.69
C LEU A 167 4.71 -16.47 2.40
N PHE A 168 4.43 -17.28 1.38
CA PHE A 168 5.35 -18.32 0.95
C PHE A 168 6.70 -17.74 0.51
N CYS A 169 6.71 -16.64 -0.24
CA CYS A 169 7.94 -15.97 -0.63
C CYS A 169 8.74 -15.46 0.59
N VAL A 170 8.06 -14.90 1.60
CA VAL A 170 8.71 -14.46 2.85
C VAL A 170 9.48 -15.61 3.50
N ASP A 171 8.86 -16.78 3.62
CA ASP A 171 9.47 -17.95 4.26
C ASP A 171 10.69 -18.52 3.49
N HIS A 172 10.75 -18.30 2.17
CA HIS A 172 11.72 -18.99 1.29
C HIS A 172 12.81 -18.07 0.71
N ALA A 173 12.57 -16.75 0.62
CA ALA A 173 13.42 -15.84 -0.13
C ALA A 173 14.89 -15.76 0.35
N LEU A 174 15.16 -16.08 1.64
CA LEU A 174 16.51 -16.07 2.19
C LEU A 174 17.22 -17.42 2.11
N THR A 175 16.48 -18.51 1.93
CA THR A 175 16.96 -19.88 2.14
C THR A 175 16.90 -20.75 0.90
N HIS A 176 16.11 -20.37 -0.10
CA HIS A 176 15.87 -21.17 -1.30
C HIS A 176 16.29 -20.46 -2.58
N THR A 177 16.66 -21.26 -3.57
CA THR A 177 16.70 -20.80 -4.95
C THR A 177 15.28 -20.66 -5.50
N VAL A 178 15.13 -19.95 -6.61
CA VAL A 178 13.82 -19.81 -7.29
C VAL A 178 13.30 -21.19 -7.73
N GLU A 179 14.19 -22.07 -8.19
CA GLU A 179 13.85 -23.42 -8.64
C GLU A 179 13.36 -24.31 -7.49
N ASP A 180 14.02 -24.26 -6.34
CA ASP A 180 13.62 -25.02 -5.16
C ASP A 180 12.26 -24.52 -4.63
N ALA A 181 12.10 -23.20 -4.48
CA ALA A 181 10.85 -22.59 -4.06
C ALA A 181 9.69 -22.89 -5.03
N ARG A 182 9.97 -22.94 -6.34
CA ARG A 182 9.00 -23.33 -7.36
C ARG A 182 8.50 -24.76 -7.16
N ALA A 183 9.42 -25.70 -6.94
CA ALA A 183 9.07 -27.10 -6.71
C ALA A 183 8.18 -27.23 -5.47
N GLU A 184 8.57 -26.58 -4.37
CA GLU A 184 7.82 -26.61 -3.10
C GLU A 184 6.44 -25.95 -3.20
N TRP A 185 6.32 -24.84 -3.94
CA TRP A 185 5.02 -24.20 -4.19
C TRP A 185 4.05 -25.13 -4.91
N ILE A 186 4.51 -25.81 -5.97
CA ILE A 186 3.69 -26.76 -6.74
C ILE A 186 3.19 -27.89 -5.84
N GLU A 187 4.06 -28.44 -4.99
CA GLU A 187 3.69 -29.48 -4.04
C GLU A 187 2.70 -28.98 -2.98
N ALA A 188 2.89 -27.75 -2.47
CA ALA A 188 1.99 -27.14 -1.50
C ALA A 188 0.58 -26.94 -2.07
N VAL A 189 0.46 -26.42 -3.29
CA VAL A 189 -0.82 -26.23 -3.99
C VAL A 189 -1.51 -27.58 -4.24
N ALA A 190 -0.78 -28.59 -4.73
CA ALA A 190 -1.33 -29.93 -4.97
C ALA A 190 -1.88 -30.60 -3.70
N ARG A 191 -1.18 -30.44 -2.56
CA ARG A 191 -1.64 -30.92 -1.24
C ARG A 191 -2.93 -30.22 -0.81
N ARG A 192 -3.04 -28.90 -0.96
CA ARG A 192 -4.26 -28.13 -0.62
C ARG A 192 -5.45 -28.52 -1.48
N SER A 193 -5.26 -28.68 -2.80
CA SER A 193 -6.32 -29.14 -3.70
C SER A 193 -6.82 -30.54 -3.33
N SER A 194 -5.93 -31.42 -2.88
CA SER A 194 -6.29 -32.77 -2.42
C SER A 194 -7.06 -32.74 -1.11
N ALA A 195 -6.65 -31.93 -0.14
CA ALA A 195 -7.36 -31.76 1.13
C ALA A 195 -8.78 -31.19 0.94
N ASN A 196 -8.94 -30.19 0.07
CA ASN A 196 -10.24 -29.61 -0.26
C ASN A 196 -11.17 -30.59 -1.00
N ARG A 197 -10.63 -31.57 -1.73
CA ARG A 197 -11.43 -32.61 -2.40
C ARG A 197 -11.98 -33.65 -1.42
N VAL A 198 -11.24 -33.97 -0.35
CA VAL A 198 -11.67 -34.93 0.68
C VAL A 198 -12.78 -34.36 1.58
N GLY A 199 -12.80 -33.05 1.80
CA GLY A 199 -13.86 -32.37 2.56
C GLY A 199 -15.22 -32.23 1.85
N ARG A 200 -15.31 -32.64 0.57
CA ARG A 200 -16.52 -32.53 -0.27
C ARG A 200 -17.06 -33.93 -0.63
N LEU A 201 -17.21 -34.81 0.36
CA LEU A 201 -18.00 -36.04 0.22
C LEU A 201 -19.50 -35.66 0.24
N PRO A 202 -20.37 -36.27 -0.60
CA PRO A 202 -21.79 -35.96 -0.60
C PRO A 202 -22.40 -36.52 0.69
N SER A 203 -23.12 -35.66 1.42
CA SER A 203 -24.07 -36.07 2.45
C SER A 203 -25.02 -37.09 1.81
N GLY A 204 -24.87 -38.36 2.18
CA GLY A 204 -25.78 -39.42 1.78
C GLY A 204 -27.19 -39.02 2.19
N GLY A 205 -28.11 -39.05 1.23
CA GLY A 205 -29.51 -38.76 1.45
C GLY A 205 -30.12 -39.80 2.38
N ASP A 206 -30.71 -39.31 3.47
CA ASP A 206 -31.70 -40.07 4.23
C ASP A 206 -33.03 -40.02 3.46
N ASP A 207 -33.33 -41.11 2.76
CA ASP A 207 -34.67 -41.41 2.25
C ASP A 207 -35.57 -41.77 3.44
N HIS A 208 -36.52 -40.88 3.76
CA HIS A 208 -37.65 -41.20 4.62
C HIS A 208 -38.78 -41.80 3.78
N ALA A 209 -39.10 -43.07 4.05
CA ALA A 209 -40.40 -43.69 3.82
C ALA A 209 -40.82 -44.48 5.06
#